data_AF-Q5SJI3-F1
#
_entry.id   AF-Q5SJI3-F1
#
_cell.length_a   1.000
_cell.length_b   1.000
_cell.length_c   1.000
_cell.angle_alpha   90.00
_cell.angle_beta   90.00
_cell.angle_gamma   90.00
#
_symmetry.space_group_name_H-M   'P 1'
#
loop_
_entity.id
_entity.type
_entity.pdbx_description
1 polymer ?
#
loop_
_entity_poly.entity_id
_entity_poly.type
_entity_poly.pdbx_seq_one_letter_code
_entity_poly.pdbx_strand_id
1 'polypeptide(L)'
;MNERDLIRHLAHVAHRYAEIVVEGAERHPHLGPLLEALSAATGKEDPRSLPPEAWEEALWGLLVEAIADRLVDGWDRYGAPSAARDPEGGFVASAEGPGEPIVVRASTKREAYREARREWVKRLLNGW
;
A
#
# COMPACT_ATOMS: atom_id res chain seq x y z
N MET A 1 14.69 8.57 7.78
CA MET A 1 14.38 8.22 6.38
C MET A 1 12.87 8.13 6.29
N ASN A 2 12.24 8.99 5.49
CA ASN A 2 10.79 8.89 5.29
C ASN A 2 10.50 7.79 4.23
N GLU A 3 9.25 7.35 4.13
CA GLU A 3 8.82 6.27 3.22
C GLU A 3 9.12 6.60 1.75
N ARG A 4 9.07 7.89 1.38
CA ARG A 4 9.36 8.35 0.03
C ARG A 4 10.84 8.24 -0.32
N ASP A 5 11.74 8.47 0.63
CA ASP A 5 13.18 8.29 0.44
C ASP A 5 13.54 6.82 0.18
N LEU A 6 12.84 5.89 0.84
CA LEU A 6 13.01 4.46 0.60
C LEU A 6 12.56 4.08 -0.82
N ILE A 7 11.40 4.58 -1.26
CA ILE A 7 10.88 4.29 -2.60
C ILE A 7 11.75 4.91 -3.67
N ARG A 8 12.27 6.13 -3.47
CA ARG A 8 13.30 6.71 -4.33
C ARG A 8 14.51 5.80 -4.47
N HIS A 9 15.03 5.31 -3.34
CA HIS A 9 16.19 4.42 -3.36
C HIS A 9 15.88 3.12 -4.12
N LEU A 10 14.73 2.49 -3.87
CA LEU A 10 14.30 1.29 -4.58
C LEU A 10 14.09 1.54 -6.08
N ALA A 11 13.49 2.67 -6.44
CA ALA A 11 13.30 3.08 -7.83
C ALA A 11 14.65 3.21 -8.55
N HIS A 12 15.63 3.86 -7.92
CA HIS A 12 16.97 4.00 -8.46
C HIS A 12 17.67 2.65 -8.61
N VAL A 13 17.59 1.77 -7.60
CA VAL A 13 18.20 0.43 -7.68
C VAL A 13 17.56 -0.40 -8.79
N ALA A 14 16.23 -0.40 -8.89
CA ALA A 14 15.50 -1.13 -9.93
C ALA A 14 15.81 -0.59 -11.33
N HIS A 15 15.86 0.73 -11.49
CA HIS A 15 16.22 1.38 -12.74
C HIS A 15 17.63 0.98 -13.19
N ARG A 16 18.63 1.08 -12.30
CA ARG A 16 20.00 0.66 -12.57
C ARG A 16 20.12 -0.83 -12.90
N TYR A 17 19.35 -1.66 -12.21
CA TYR A 17 19.31 -3.10 -12.52
C TYR A 17 18.72 -3.36 -13.91
N ALA A 18 17.69 -2.61 -14.30
CA ALA A 18 17.08 -2.71 -15.62
C ALA A 18 18.02 -2.24 -16.76
N GLU A 19 18.89 -1.27 -16.49
CA GLU A 19 19.95 -0.87 -17.43
C GLU A 19 21.02 -1.96 -17.61
N ILE A 20 21.28 -2.77 -16.58
CA ILE A 20 22.29 -3.84 -16.63
C ILE A 20 21.72 -5.08 -17.33
N VAL A 21 20.48 -5.45 -16.99
CA VAL A 21 19.79 -6.61 -17.58
C VAL A 21 19.10 -6.17 -18.87
N VAL A 22 19.89 -5.92 -19.91
CA VAL A 22 19.37 -5.46 -21.21
C VAL A 22 18.68 -6.59 -21.96
N GLU A 23 19.36 -7.74 -22.11
CA GLU A 23 18.79 -8.92 -22.76
C GLU A 23 17.91 -9.71 -21.79
N GLY A 24 16.68 -9.99 -22.22
CA GLY A 24 15.73 -10.80 -21.46
C GLY A 24 15.08 -10.11 -20.26
N ALA A 25 15.24 -8.77 -20.11
CA ALA A 25 14.60 -7.97 -19.05
C ALA A 25 13.09 -8.23 -18.95
N GLU A 26 12.42 -8.24 -20.11
CA GLU A 26 11.00 -8.54 -20.32
C GLU A 26 10.59 -9.91 -19.73
N ARG A 27 11.50 -10.88 -19.76
CA ARG A 27 11.26 -12.27 -19.32
C ARG A 27 11.75 -12.51 -17.90
N HIS A 28 12.36 -11.52 -17.26
CA HIS A 28 12.88 -11.65 -15.91
C HIS A 28 11.70 -11.72 -14.92
N PRO A 29 11.63 -12.69 -13.99
CA PRO A 29 10.44 -12.98 -13.18
C PRO A 29 9.88 -11.79 -12.40
N HIS A 30 10.74 -10.86 -11.99
CA HIS A 30 10.34 -9.69 -11.21
C HIS A 30 10.49 -8.38 -11.96
N LEU A 31 11.37 -8.34 -12.98
CA LEU A 31 11.66 -7.10 -13.71
C LEU A 31 10.72 -6.96 -14.91
N GLY A 32 10.36 -8.04 -15.60
CA GLY A 32 9.36 -8.02 -16.67
C GLY A 32 8.03 -7.43 -16.21
N PRO A 33 7.38 -7.97 -15.16
CA PRO A 33 6.13 -7.41 -14.63
C PRO A 33 6.26 -5.97 -14.14
N LEU A 34 7.42 -5.59 -13.60
CA LEU A 34 7.68 -4.22 -13.18
C LEU A 34 7.73 -3.27 -14.38
N LEU A 35 8.42 -3.67 -15.45
CA LEU A 35 8.50 -2.90 -16.69
C LEU A 35 7.13 -2.77 -17.35
N GLU A 36 6.33 -3.85 -17.36
CA GLU A 36 4.95 -3.81 -17.87
C GLU A 36 4.09 -2.82 -17.07
N ALA A 37 4.14 -2.88 -15.74
CA ALA A 37 3.40 -1.95 -14.87
C ALA A 37 3.85 -0.49 -15.07
N LEU A 38 5.16 -0.25 -15.19
CA LEU A 38 5.71 1.07 -15.46
C LEU A 38 5.31 1.59 -16.85
N SER A 39 5.31 0.71 -17.85
CA SER A 39 4.85 1.02 -19.21
C SER A 39 3.41 1.49 -19.18
N ALA A 40 2.53 0.73 -18.52
CA ALA A 40 1.12 1.08 -18.34
C ALA A 40 0.92 2.41 -17.59
N ALA A 41 1.67 2.64 -16.51
CA ALA A 41 1.56 3.85 -15.69
C ALA A 41 2.08 5.11 -16.39
N THR A 42 3.09 4.99 -17.25
CA THR A 42 3.76 6.13 -17.89
C THR A 42 3.38 6.33 -19.36
N GLY A 43 2.71 5.35 -19.97
CA GLY A 43 2.42 5.32 -21.40
C GLY A 43 3.65 5.16 -22.29
N LYS A 44 4.78 4.70 -21.74
CA LYS A 44 6.03 4.48 -22.48
C LYS A 44 6.20 3.02 -22.83
N GLU A 45 6.39 2.71 -24.11
CA GLU A 45 6.66 1.36 -24.57
C GLU A 45 7.88 0.74 -23.87
N ASP A 46 9.00 1.47 -23.82
CA ASP A 46 10.17 1.08 -23.03
C ASP A 46 10.42 2.06 -21.86
N PRO A 47 9.98 1.72 -20.64
CA PRO A 47 10.17 2.60 -19.48
C PRO A 47 11.64 2.72 -19.06
N ARG A 48 12.56 1.86 -19.52
CA ARG A 48 14.01 2.00 -19.19
C ARG A 48 14.63 3.26 -19.77
N SER A 49 14.02 3.79 -20.84
CA SER A 49 14.41 5.07 -21.44
C SER A 49 14.11 6.28 -20.55
N LEU A 50 13.27 6.10 -19.53
CA LEU A 50 12.91 7.16 -18.60
C LEU A 50 14.03 7.43 -17.58
N PRO A 51 14.15 8.68 -17.11
CA PRO A 51 15.06 8.99 -16.02
C PRO A 51 14.58 8.38 -14.68
N PRO A 52 15.47 8.15 -13.70
CA PRO A 52 15.12 7.54 -12.41
C PRO A 52 14.00 8.25 -11.64
N GLU A 53 13.88 9.58 -11.77
CA GLU A 53 12.84 10.38 -11.11
C GLU A 53 11.44 10.03 -11.64
N ALA A 54 11.33 9.72 -12.94
CA ALA A 54 10.07 9.26 -13.51
C ALA A 54 9.70 7.85 -13.04
N TRP A 55 10.70 7.01 -12.73
CA TRP A 55 10.47 5.72 -12.07
C TRP A 55 10.02 5.92 -10.61
N GLU A 56 10.61 6.85 -9.86
CA GLU A 56 10.18 7.17 -8.49
C GLU A 56 8.69 7.54 -8.47
N GLU A 57 8.29 8.50 -9.31
CA GLU A 57 6.90 8.97 -9.34
C GLU A 57 5.93 7.88 -9.82
N ALA A 58 6.30 7.10 -10.84
CA ALA A 58 5.46 6.01 -11.33
C ALA A 58 5.29 4.89 -10.28
N LEU A 59 6.38 4.48 -9.61
CA LEU A 59 6.32 3.45 -8.56
C LEU A 59 5.54 3.93 -7.34
N TRP A 60 5.71 5.19 -6.95
CA TRP A 60 4.92 5.79 -5.89
C TRP A 60 3.43 5.78 -6.25
N GLY A 61 3.08 6.20 -7.48
CA GLY A 61 1.71 6.15 -7.98
C GLY A 61 1.12 4.73 -7.94
N LEU A 62 1.83 3.75 -8.48
CA LEU A 62 1.41 2.34 -8.48
C LEU A 62 1.17 1.80 -7.06
N LEU A 63 2.04 2.16 -6.11
CA LEU A 63 1.87 1.75 -4.71
C LEU A 63 0.64 2.41 -4.08
N VAL A 64 0.42 3.70 -4.33
CA VAL A 64 -0.74 4.43 -3.80
C VAL A 64 -2.04 3.84 -4.32
N GLU A 65 -2.14 3.59 -5.63
CA GLU A 65 -3.32 2.96 -6.24
C GLU A 65 -3.56 1.57 -5.65
N ALA A 66 -2.53 0.72 -5.56
CA ALA A 66 -2.66 -0.62 -4.98
C ALA A 66 -3.06 -0.62 -3.50
N ILE A 67 -2.69 0.41 -2.74
CA ILE A 67 -3.14 0.59 -1.35
C ILE A 67 -4.59 1.09 -1.34
N ALA A 68 -4.92 2.07 -2.19
CA ALA A 68 -6.26 2.64 -2.28
C ALA A 68 -7.30 1.57 -2.63
N ASP A 69 -7.03 0.76 -3.65
CA ASP A 69 -7.91 -0.34 -4.07
C ASP A 69 -8.18 -1.31 -2.91
N ARG A 70 -7.14 -1.74 -2.18
CA ARG A 70 -7.31 -2.63 -1.02
C ARG A 70 -8.14 -1.99 0.09
N LEU A 71 -8.00 -0.69 0.31
CA LEU A 71 -8.78 0.03 1.32
C LEU A 71 -10.24 0.15 0.90
N VAL A 72 -10.51 0.44 -0.37
CA VAL A 72 -11.86 0.54 -0.94
C VAL A 72 -12.55 -0.83 -0.90
N ASP A 73 -11.90 -1.88 -1.41
CA ASP A 73 -12.41 -3.25 -1.36
C ASP A 73 -12.68 -3.71 0.08
N GLY A 74 -11.76 -3.39 0.98
CA GLY A 74 -11.91 -3.69 2.40
C GLY A 74 -13.12 -2.98 3.01
N TRP A 75 -13.33 -1.71 2.64
CA TRP A 75 -14.48 -0.94 3.11
C TRP A 75 -15.79 -1.50 2.56
N ASP A 76 -15.86 -1.79 1.26
CA ASP A 76 -17.06 -2.33 0.62
C ASP A 76 -17.43 -3.70 1.19
N ARG A 77 -16.42 -4.52 1.53
CA ARG A 77 -16.62 -5.87 2.04
C ARG A 77 -16.93 -5.93 3.53
N TYR A 78 -16.23 -5.16 4.35
CA TYR A 78 -16.26 -5.31 5.82
C TYR A 78 -16.85 -4.09 6.55
N GLY A 79 -17.03 -2.98 5.84
CA GLY A 79 -17.32 -1.68 6.45
C GLY A 79 -16.07 -1.04 7.08
N ALA A 80 -16.13 0.28 7.28
CA ALA A 80 -15.09 0.99 8.01
C ALA A 80 -15.21 0.72 9.52
N PRO A 81 -14.08 0.74 10.25
CA PRO A 81 -14.10 0.72 11.71
C PRO A 81 -15.02 1.80 12.27
N SER A 82 -15.61 1.54 13.43
CA SER A 82 -16.49 2.47 14.13
C SER A 82 -16.12 2.57 15.60
N ALA A 83 -16.58 3.62 16.28
CA ALA A 83 -16.30 3.82 17.71
C ALA A 83 -17.51 4.38 18.45
N ALA A 84 -17.83 3.75 19.58
CA ALA A 84 -18.93 4.10 20.46
C ALA A 84 -18.44 4.33 21.90
N ARG A 85 -19.26 5.04 22.68
CA ARG A 85 -19.02 5.16 24.13
C ARG A 85 -19.38 3.84 24.78
N ASP A 86 -18.53 3.38 25.67
CA ASP A 86 -18.72 2.15 26.41
C ASP A 86 -19.59 2.43 27.66
N PRO A 87 -20.67 1.66 27.91
CA PRO A 87 -21.49 1.79 29.11
C PRO A 87 -20.70 1.64 30.42
N GLU A 88 -19.62 0.85 30.42
CA GLU A 88 -18.75 0.65 31.58
C GLU A 88 -17.74 1.81 31.78
N GLY A 89 -17.69 2.75 30.84
CA GLY A 89 -16.78 3.89 30.83
C GLY A 89 -15.74 3.83 29.71
N GLY A 90 -15.32 4.98 29.21
CA GLY A 90 -14.40 5.07 28.07
C GLY A 90 -15.07 4.85 26.72
N PHE A 91 -14.31 4.33 25.76
CA PHE A 91 -14.75 4.11 24.37
C PHE A 91 -14.30 2.75 23.86
N VAL A 92 -15.17 2.11 23.08
CA VAL A 92 -14.87 0.90 22.33
C VAL A 92 -14.92 1.23 20.84
N ALA A 93 -13.91 0.77 20.10
CA ALA A 93 -13.90 0.79 18.66
C ALA A 93 -13.84 -0.64 18.13
N SER A 94 -14.61 -0.92 17.09
CA SER A 94 -14.67 -2.24 16.48
C SER A 94 -14.71 -2.18 14.97
N ALA A 95 -14.26 -3.27 14.35
CA ALA A 95 -14.32 -3.46 12.91
C ALA A 95 -14.37 -4.95 12.58
N GLU A 96 -15.13 -5.30 11.55
CA GLU A 96 -14.95 -6.55 10.82
C GLU A 96 -13.76 -6.40 9.87
N GLY A 97 -13.16 -7.51 9.46
CA GLY A 97 -12.02 -7.50 8.54
C GLY A 97 -11.53 -8.91 8.26
N PRO A 98 -10.38 -9.05 7.58
CA PRO A 98 -9.69 -10.32 7.52
C PRO A 98 -9.41 -10.87 8.93
N GLY A 99 -9.80 -12.13 9.15
CA GLY A 99 -9.63 -12.84 10.41
C GLY A 99 -10.70 -12.52 11.47
N GLU A 100 -10.28 -12.55 12.74
CA GLU A 100 -11.16 -12.31 13.89
C GLU A 100 -11.57 -10.83 14.01
N PRO A 101 -12.78 -10.53 14.51
CA PRO A 101 -13.22 -9.15 14.73
C PRO A 101 -12.22 -8.32 15.56
N ILE A 102 -11.98 -7.10 15.13
CA ILE A 102 -11.13 -6.15 15.85
C ILE A 102 -11.99 -5.46 16.90
N VAL A 103 -11.54 -5.50 18.16
CA VAL A 103 -12.14 -4.75 19.26
C VAL A 103 -11.04 -4.07 20.06
N VAL A 104 -11.10 -2.75 20.17
CA VAL A 104 -10.15 -1.93 20.91
C VAL A 104 -10.90 -1.08 21.91
N ARG A 105 -10.46 -1.07 23.17
CA ARG A 105 -10.99 -0.18 24.21
C ARG A 105 -9.94 0.86 24.58
N ALA A 106 -10.37 2.10 24.78
CA ALA A 106 -9.49 3.18 25.18
C ALA A 106 -10.21 4.25 26.02
N SER A 107 -9.42 5.10 26.67
CA SER A 107 -9.91 6.21 27.49
C SER A 107 -10.61 7.29 26.65
N THR A 108 -10.20 7.46 25.40
CA THR A 108 -10.77 8.47 24.49
C THR A 108 -11.25 7.84 23.18
N LYS A 109 -12.29 8.44 22.58
CA LYS A 109 -12.82 8.02 21.27
C LYS A 109 -11.74 8.01 20.20
N ARG A 110 -10.86 9.03 20.20
CA ARG A 110 -9.81 9.20 19.19
C ARG A 110 -8.78 8.08 19.26
N GLU A 111 -8.38 7.69 20.47
CA GLU A 111 -7.42 6.62 20.69
C GLU A 111 -7.98 5.27 20.23
N ALA A 112 -9.15 4.88 20.75
CA ALA A 112 -9.82 3.62 20.36
C ALA A 112 -9.97 3.54 18.83
N TYR A 113 -10.47 4.62 18.23
CA TYR A 113 -10.71 4.65 16.79
C TYR A 113 -9.44 4.68 15.93
N ARG A 114 -8.35 5.30 16.42
CA ARG A 114 -7.06 5.30 15.72
C ARG A 114 -6.47 3.91 15.68
N GLU A 115 -6.45 3.22 16.82
CA GLU A 115 -5.86 1.90 16.94
C GLU A 115 -6.66 0.85 16.16
N ALA A 116 -7.99 0.87 16.26
CA ALA A 116 -8.85 -0.02 15.46
C ALA A 116 -8.63 0.17 13.95
N ARG A 117 -8.56 1.43 13.47
CA ARG A 117 -8.25 1.71 12.05
C ARG A 117 -6.86 1.27 11.64
N ARG A 118 -5.85 1.49 12.49
CA ARG A 118 -4.48 1.10 12.18
C ARG A 118 -4.36 -0.42 12.03
N GLU A 119 -4.98 -1.17 12.92
CA GLU A 119 -5.01 -2.62 12.85
C GLU A 119 -5.78 -3.11 11.63
N TRP A 120 -6.95 -2.52 11.37
CA TRP A 120 -7.76 -2.84 10.20
C TRP A 120 -6.99 -2.65 8.88
N VAL A 121 -6.33 -1.49 8.70
CA VAL A 121 -5.49 -1.23 7.53
C VAL A 121 -4.36 -2.24 7.40
N LYS A 122 -3.67 -2.58 8.49
CA LYS A 122 -2.60 -3.59 8.45
C LYS A 122 -3.09 -4.95 7.96
N ARG A 123 -4.25 -5.40 8.44
CA ARG A 123 -4.81 -6.70 8.03
C ARG A 123 -5.21 -6.72 6.57
N LEU A 124 -5.83 -5.64 6.07
CA LEU A 124 -6.14 -5.51 4.65
C LEU A 124 -4.90 -5.55 3.76
N LEU A 125 -3.81 -4.90 4.18
CA LEU A 125 -2.57 -4.85 3.41
C LEU A 125 -1.76 -6.16 3.50
N ASN A 126 -1.87 -6.91 4.60
CA ASN A 126 -1.17 -8.17 4.80
C ASN A 126 -1.91 -9.37 4.22
N GLY A 127 -3.23 -9.29 4.02
CA GLY A 127 -4.03 -10.36 3.43
C GLY A 127 -4.34 -11.55 4.35
N TRP A 128 -4.22 -11.38 5.67
CA TRP A 128 -4.51 -12.39 6.71
C TRP A 128 -5.40 -11.81 7.80
#